data_AF-A0A1Q5FGQ4-F1
#
_entry.id   AF-A0A1Q5FGQ4-F1
#
_cell.length_a   1.000
_cell.length_b   1.000
_cell.length_c   1.000
_cell.angle_alpha   90.00
_cell.angle_beta   90.00
_cell.angle_gamma   90.00
#
_symmetry.space_group_name_H-M   'P 1'
#
loop_
_entity.id
_entity.type
_entity.pdbx_description
1 polymer ?
#
loop_
_entity_poly.entity_id
_entity_poly.type
_entity_poly.pdbx_seq_one_letter_code
_entity_poly.pdbx_strand_id
1 'polypeptide(L)'
;MDTPAHEHWTHLTVRRPDDVRTITGRRVSLSWQMEKRAAHIDRLMNRTLPEDFPDPVERGDVGDVLAVLALSESIRRDLAARCGGDIREAILLGATWTEVAAAIDATPDEARAVLRDWTERQHQLHQREVERGRPLGSDADRHASVLALIELADDEQKAAGA
;
A
#
# COMPACT_ATOMS: atom_id res chain seq x y z
N MET A 1 -7.84 -18.92 -13.28
CA MET A 1 -6.76 -19.91 -13.09
C MET A 1 -6.05 -19.54 -11.82
N ASP A 2 -6.18 -20.37 -10.78
CA ASP A 2 -5.37 -20.21 -9.57
C ASP A 2 -3.92 -20.54 -9.91
N THR A 3 -3.01 -19.66 -9.50
CA THR A 3 -1.58 -19.89 -9.65
C THR A 3 -1.08 -20.64 -8.41
N PRO A 4 0.01 -21.42 -8.48
CA PRO A 4 0.61 -22.06 -7.29
C PRO A 4 0.94 -21.05 -6.17
N ALA A 5 1.20 -19.79 -6.52
CA ALA A 5 1.38 -18.70 -5.57
C ALA A 5 0.08 -18.30 -4.86
N HIS A 6 -1.06 -18.34 -5.55
CA HIS A 6 -2.38 -18.08 -4.98
C HIS A 6 -2.80 -19.20 -4.03
N GLU A 7 -2.64 -20.47 -4.43
CA GLU A 7 -2.96 -21.62 -3.57
C GLU A 7 -2.13 -21.61 -2.28
N HIS A 8 -0.82 -21.40 -2.40
CA HIS A 8 0.06 -21.25 -1.22
C HIS A 8 -0.40 -20.12 -0.32
N TRP A 9 -0.73 -18.96 -0.90
CA TRP A 9 -1.23 -17.80 -0.17
C TRP A 9 -2.52 -18.11 0.60
N THR A 10 -3.48 -18.80 -0.05
CA THR A 10 -4.77 -19.15 0.55
C THR A 10 -4.59 -20.02 1.79
N HIS A 11 -3.66 -20.98 1.78
CA HIS A 11 -3.41 -21.88 2.91
C HIS A 11 -2.46 -21.32 3.99
N LEU A 12 -1.73 -20.24 3.69
CA LEU A 12 -0.76 -19.68 4.64
C LEU A 12 -1.46 -19.14 5.90
N THR A 13 -1.02 -19.56 7.08
CA THR A 13 -1.49 -18.96 8.33
C THR A 13 -0.76 -17.64 8.56
N VAL A 14 -1.52 -16.53 8.65
CA VAL A 14 -0.95 -15.19 8.90
C VAL A 14 -1.06 -14.87 10.38
N ARG A 15 0.08 -14.66 11.05
CA ARG A 15 0.15 -14.26 12.46
C ARG A 15 0.84 -12.91 12.65
N ARG A 16 1.66 -12.51 11.68
CA ARG A 16 2.41 -11.25 11.67
C ARG A 16 2.33 -10.61 10.28
N PRO A 17 2.45 -9.27 10.17
CA PRO A 17 2.47 -8.60 8.88
C PRO A 17 3.57 -9.12 7.95
N ASP A 18 4.72 -9.52 8.50
CA ASP A 18 5.84 -10.04 7.71
C ASP A 18 5.61 -11.42 7.10
N ASP A 19 4.57 -12.14 7.56
CA ASP A 19 4.14 -13.41 6.97
C ASP A 19 3.47 -13.19 5.61
N VAL A 20 3.06 -11.95 5.28
CA VAL A 20 2.30 -11.61 4.06
C VAL A 20 3.23 -11.54 2.84
N ARG A 21 3.75 -12.72 2.46
CA ARG A 21 4.69 -12.91 1.36
C ARG A 21 4.28 -14.11 0.51
N THR A 22 4.58 -14.01 -0.78
CA THR A 22 4.49 -15.16 -1.70
C THR A 22 5.55 -16.21 -1.35
N ILE A 23 5.41 -17.42 -1.90
CA ILE A 23 6.39 -18.51 -1.74
C ILE A 23 7.83 -18.11 -2.13
N THR A 24 7.98 -17.09 -2.98
CA THR A 24 9.30 -16.55 -3.41
C THR A 24 9.80 -15.40 -2.54
N GLY A 25 9.12 -15.09 -1.43
CA GLY A 25 9.45 -13.98 -0.53
C GLY A 25 9.01 -12.59 -1.02
N ARG A 26 8.39 -12.50 -2.20
CA ARG A 26 7.85 -11.23 -2.74
C ARG A 26 6.59 -10.80 -2.00
N ARG A 27 6.24 -9.51 -2.05
CA ARG A 27 4.98 -9.00 -1.50
C ARG A 27 3.78 -9.65 -2.17
N VAL A 28 2.76 -9.96 -1.38
CA VAL A 28 1.45 -10.40 -1.86
C VAL A 28 0.70 -9.19 -2.42
N SER A 29 -0.07 -9.37 -3.50
CA SER A 29 -0.86 -8.27 -4.07
C SER A 29 -1.87 -7.74 -3.05
N LEU A 30 -2.17 -6.45 -3.12
CA LEU A 30 -3.11 -5.82 -2.19
C LEU A 30 -4.52 -6.46 -2.28
N SER A 31 -4.95 -6.87 -3.48
CA SER A 31 -6.23 -7.54 -3.70
C SER A 31 -6.32 -8.87 -2.93
N TRP A 32 -5.28 -9.70 -3.00
CA TRP A 32 -5.24 -10.99 -2.29
C TRP A 32 -5.18 -10.81 -0.77
N GLN A 33 -4.51 -9.76 -0.29
CA GLN A 33 -4.52 -9.40 1.14
C GLN A 33 -5.93 -9.01 1.60
N MET A 34 -6.63 -8.18 0.83
CA MET A 34 -7.99 -7.72 1.13
C MET A 34 -8.99 -8.88 1.10
N GLU A 35 -8.90 -9.77 0.11
CA GLU A 35 -9.75 -10.96 -0.01
C GLU A 35 -9.59 -11.88 1.21
N LYS A 36 -8.36 -12.21 1.57
CA LYS A 36 -8.10 -13.05 2.74
C LYS A 36 -8.57 -12.39 4.04
N ARG A 37 -8.39 -11.08 4.17
CA ARG A 37 -8.88 -10.30 5.32
C ARG A 37 -10.41 -10.35 5.41
N ALA A 38 -11.11 -10.21 4.28
CA ALA A 38 -12.56 -10.32 4.23
C ALA A 38 -13.03 -11.70 4.69
N ALA A 39 -12.41 -12.78 4.22
CA ALA A 39 -12.76 -14.15 4.64
C ALA A 39 -12.61 -14.37 6.17
N HIS A 40 -11.57 -13.82 6.80
CA HIS A 40 -11.45 -13.87 8.26
C HIS A 40 -12.52 -13.04 8.98
N ILE A 41 -12.90 -11.88 8.43
CA ILE A 41 -13.99 -11.05 8.98
C ILE A 41 -15.33 -11.77 8.88
N ASP A 42 -15.62 -12.42 7.75
CA ASP A 42 -16.87 -13.17 7.54
C ASP A 42 -17.01 -14.28 8.60
N ARG A 43 -15.94 -15.04 8.85
CA ARG A 43 -15.91 -16.02 9.95
C ARG A 43 -16.17 -15.39 11.31
N LEU A 44 -15.55 -14.24 11.61
CA LEU A 44 -15.78 -13.54 12.87
C LEU A 44 -17.23 -13.04 13.00
N MET A 45 -17.84 -12.58 11.91
CA MET A 45 -19.24 -12.17 11.88
C MET A 45 -20.19 -13.34 12.13
N ASN A 46 -19.86 -14.53 11.60
CA ASN A 46 -20.62 -15.76 11.85
C ASN A 46 -20.68 -16.15 13.33
N ARG A 47 -19.83 -15.60 14.21
CA ARG A 47 -19.94 -15.80 15.68
C ARG A 47 -21.20 -15.15 16.27
N THR A 48 -21.80 -14.18 15.58
CA THR A 48 -23.02 -13.50 16.05
C THR A 48 -24.30 -14.26 15.68
N LEU A 49 -24.21 -15.25 14.79
CA LEU A 49 -25.34 -16.09 14.40
C LEU A 49 -25.75 -17.02 15.54
N PRO A 50 -27.05 -17.34 15.68
CA PRO A 50 -27.54 -18.36 16.62
C PRO A 50 -26.82 -19.70 16.44
N GLU A 51 -26.66 -20.48 17.51
CA GLU A 51 -26.01 -21.80 17.42
C GLU A 51 -26.75 -22.77 16.47
N ASP A 52 -28.07 -22.62 16.37
CA ASP A 52 -28.99 -23.39 15.53
C ASP A 52 -29.21 -22.78 14.12
N PHE A 53 -28.29 -21.93 13.66
CA PHE A 53 -28.36 -21.37 12.31
C PHE A 53 -28.45 -22.50 11.25
N PRO A 54 -29.41 -22.42 10.30
CA PRO A 54 -29.79 -23.56 9.47
C PRO A 54 -28.74 -23.99 8.45
N ASP A 55 -27.86 -23.07 8.04
CA ASP A 55 -26.82 -23.34 7.05
C ASP A 55 -25.45 -23.60 7.72
N PRO A 56 -24.61 -24.48 7.15
CA PRO A 56 -23.26 -24.70 7.67
C PRO A 56 -22.42 -23.42 7.50
N VAL A 57 -21.91 -22.90 8.62
CA VAL A 57 -21.05 -21.70 8.64
C VAL A 57 -19.77 -21.96 9.42
N GLU A 58 -18.65 -21.48 8.88
CA GLU A 58 -17.40 -21.40 9.63
C GLU A 58 -17.47 -20.25 10.63
N ARG A 59 -17.29 -20.55 11.93
CA ARG A 59 -17.26 -19.54 12.98
C ARG A 59 -15.83 -19.23 13.36
N GLY A 60 -15.54 -17.94 13.43
CA GLY A 60 -14.18 -17.47 13.64
C GLY A 60 -13.66 -17.72 15.04
N ASP A 61 -12.34 -17.81 15.16
CA ASP A 61 -11.61 -18.02 16.39
C ASP A 61 -10.61 -16.88 16.68
N VAL A 62 -9.73 -17.08 17.68
CA VAL A 62 -8.69 -16.10 18.00
C VAL A 62 -7.68 -15.93 16.86
N GLY A 63 -7.45 -16.99 16.08
CA GLY A 63 -6.59 -16.96 14.90
C GLY A 63 -7.13 -16.05 13.82
N ASP A 64 -8.45 -16.02 13.61
CA ASP A 64 -9.07 -15.08 12.68
C ASP A 64 -8.86 -13.62 13.10
N VAL A 65 -9.03 -13.30 14.39
CA VAL A 65 -8.78 -11.94 14.91
C VAL A 65 -7.32 -11.53 14.68
N LEU A 66 -6.38 -12.41 15.02
CA LEU A 66 -4.96 -12.13 14.83
C LEU A 66 -4.58 -11.99 13.35
N ALA A 67 -5.17 -12.81 12.48
CA ALA A 67 -4.97 -12.70 11.04
C ALA A 67 -5.50 -11.36 10.50
N VAL A 68 -6.69 -10.92 10.92
CA VAL A 68 -7.24 -9.61 10.55
C VAL A 68 -6.31 -8.47 10.96
N LEU A 69 -5.77 -8.51 12.18
CA LEU A 69 -4.83 -7.48 12.66
C LEU A 69 -3.54 -7.46 11.83
N ALA A 70 -2.94 -8.63 11.61
CA ALA A 70 -1.70 -8.75 10.84
C ALA A 70 -1.88 -8.32 9.38
N LEU A 71 -2.99 -8.72 8.74
CA LEU A 71 -3.33 -8.31 7.37
C LEU A 71 -3.60 -6.80 7.28
N SER A 72 -4.33 -6.24 8.26
CA SER A 72 -4.62 -4.80 8.28
C SER A 72 -3.34 -3.98 8.42
N GLU A 73 -2.41 -4.39 9.28
CA GLU A 73 -1.11 -3.73 9.43
C GLU A 73 -0.24 -3.89 8.18
N SER A 74 -0.24 -5.06 7.54
CA SER A 74 0.44 -5.27 6.24
C SER A 74 -0.09 -4.32 5.17
N ILE A 75 -1.42 -4.27 5.01
CA ILE A 75 -2.11 -3.37 4.07
C ILE A 75 -1.75 -1.92 4.37
N ARG A 76 -1.77 -1.50 5.64
CA ARG A 76 -1.40 -0.14 6.05
C ARG A 76 0.04 0.20 5.65
N ARG A 77 0.99 -0.71 5.88
CA ARG A 77 2.41 -0.52 5.46
C ARG A 77 2.55 -0.44 3.94
N ASP A 78 1.78 -1.24 3.20
CA ASP A 78 1.78 -1.22 1.73
C ASP A 78 1.24 0.11 1.18
N LEU A 79 0.12 0.59 1.72
CA LEU A 79 -0.47 1.88 1.35
C LEU A 79 0.45 3.05 1.70
N ALA A 80 1.03 3.06 2.91
CA ALA A 80 1.97 4.09 3.32
C ALA A 80 3.22 4.15 2.42
N ALA A 81 3.75 3.00 2.00
CA ALA A 81 4.90 2.93 1.09
C ALA A 81 4.59 3.46 -0.32
N ARG A 82 3.32 3.44 -0.74
CA ARG A 82 2.86 3.92 -2.05
C ARG A 82 2.41 5.37 -2.06
N CYS A 83 1.97 5.88 -0.91
CA CYS A 83 1.33 7.20 -0.77
C CYS A 83 2.12 8.33 -1.45
N GLY A 84 3.43 8.42 -1.27
CA GLY A 84 4.24 9.45 -1.94
C GLY A 84 4.24 9.34 -3.48
N GLY A 85 4.17 8.12 -4.03
CA GLY A 85 4.02 7.91 -5.47
C GLY A 85 2.64 8.35 -5.98
N ASP A 86 1.59 8.09 -5.21
CA ASP A 86 0.22 8.51 -5.55
C ASP A 86 0.07 10.04 -5.47
N ILE A 87 0.69 10.70 -4.47
CA ILE A 87 0.79 12.16 -4.36
C ILE A 87 1.48 12.74 -5.60
N ARG A 88 2.63 12.18 -6.00
CA ARG A 88 3.34 12.61 -7.21
C ARG A 88 2.44 12.53 -8.44
N GLU A 89 1.71 11.44 -8.59
CA GLU A 89 0.82 11.24 -9.74
C GLU A 89 -0.33 12.26 -9.75
N ALA A 90 -0.94 12.53 -8.60
CA ALA A 90 -2.00 13.54 -8.48
C ALA A 90 -1.51 14.94 -8.90
N ILE A 91 -0.36 15.39 -8.41
CA ILE A 91 0.22 16.69 -8.80
C ILE A 91 0.56 16.73 -10.31
N LEU A 92 1.07 15.64 -10.87
CA LEU A 92 1.35 15.55 -12.31
C LEU A 92 0.09 15.61 -13.18
N LEU A 93 -1.04 15.15 -12.65
CA LEU A 93 -2.36 15.23 -13.28
C LEU A 93 -3.07 16.57 -13.02
N GLY A 94 -2.42 17.51 -12.33
CA GLY A 94 -2.91 18.88 -12.15
C GLY A 94 -3.66 19.13 -10.84
N ALA A 95 -3.62 18.20 -9.88
CA ALA A 95 -4.12 18.48 -8.53
C ALA A 95 -3.26 19.56 -7.86
N THR A 96 -3.89 20.40 -7.05
CA THR A 96 -3.23 21.35 -6.16
C THR A 96 -2.74 20.66 -4.88
N TRP A 97 -1.81 21.27 -4.16
CA TRP A 97 -1.37 20.75 -2.86
C TRP A 97 -2.51 20.74 -1.83
N THR A 98 -3.43 21.71 -1.91
CA THR A 98 -4.62 21.77 -1.04
C THR A 98 -5.54 20.57 -1.28
N GLU A 99 -5.81 20.20 -2.53
CA GLU A 99 -6.65 19.04 -2.87
C GLU A 99 -6.00 17.73 -2.43
N VAL A 100 -4.68 17.59 -2.66
CA VAL A 100 -3.92 16.42 -2.22
C VAL A 100 -3.97 16.28 -0.70
N ALA A 101 -3.70 17.37 0.02
CA ALA A 101 -3.68 17.40 1.48
C ALA A 101 -5.05 17.01 2.06
N ALA A 102 -6.14 17.57 1.50
CA ALA A 102 -7.50 17.21 1.89
C ALA A 102 -7.82 15.71 1.63
N ALA A 103 -7.33 15.15 0.52
CA ALA A 103 -7.58 13.75 0.17
C ALA A 103 -6.91 12.74 1.12
N ILE A 104 -5.81 13.14 1.77
CA ILE A 104 -5.08 12.30 2.74
C ILE A 104 -5.27 12.73 4.19
N ASP A 105 -6.20 13.64 4.47
CA ASP A 105 -6.48 14.21 5.79
C ASP A 105 -5.22 14.77 6.47
N ALA A 106 -4.51 15.63 5.73
CA ALA A 106 -3.28 16.27 6.17
C ALA A 106 -3.24 17.76 5.77
N THR A 107 -2.20 18.46 6.21
CA THR A 107 -1.85 19.79 5.70
C THR A 107 -1.01 19.69 4.41
N PRO A 108 -0.97 20.75 3.58
CA PRO A 108 -0.09 20.81 2.41
C PRO A 108 1.38 20.49 2.72
N ASP A 109 1.89 20.99 3.85
CA ASP A 109 3.29 20.76 4.27
C ASP A 109 3.55 19.30 4.66
N GLU A 110 2.59 18.65 5.31
CA GLU A 110 2.66 17.21 5.61
C GLU A 110 2.63 16.38 4.31
N ALA A 111 1.76 16.73 3.36
CA ALA A 111 1.73 16.07 2.05
C ALA A 111 3.07 16.22 1.29
N ARG A 112 3.66 17.44 1.32
CA ARG A 112 5.00 17.69 0.77
C ARG A 112 6.07 16.86 1.47
N ALA A 113 6.01 16.74 2.80
CA ALA A 113 6.95 15.93 3.56
C ALA A 113 6.87 14.44 3.18
N VAL A 114 5.67 13.91 2.97
CA VAL A 114 5.46 12.53 2.47
C VAL A 114 6.08 12.35 1.09
N LEU A 115 5.85 13.28 0.15
CA LEU A 115 6.44 13.19 -1.19
C LEU A 115 7.97 13.29 -1.14
N ARG A 116 8.52 14.16 -0.30
CA ARG A 116 9.97 14.36 -0.12
C ARG A 116 10.64 13.07 0.38
N ASP A 117 10.11 12.49 1.45
CA ASP A 117 10.61 11.26 2.06
C ASP A 117 10.51 10.07 1.09
N TRP A 118 9.41 9.96 0.33
CA TRP A 118 9.28 8.94 -0.72
C TRP A 118 10.32 9.11 -1.83
N THR A 119 10.51 10.35 -2.30
CA THR A 119 11.45 10.69 -3.39
C THR A 119 12.89 10.38 -3.01
N GLU A 120 13.29 10.72 -1.79
CA GLU A 120 14.60 10.38 -1.23
C GLU A 120 14.82 8.86 -1.19
N ARG A 121 13.83 8.09 -0.71
CA ARG A 121 13.92 6.62 -0.72
C ARG A 121 14.05 6.05 -2.13
N GLN A 122 13.35 6.60 -3.12
CA GLN A 122 13.46 6.17 -4.51
C GLN A 122 14.85 6.47 -5.10
N HIS A 123 15.44 7.61 -4.71
CA HIS A 123 16.79 7.96 -5.15
C HIS A 123 17.86 7.07 -4.50
N GLN A 124 17.74 6.80 -3.21
CA GLN A 124 18.61 5.84 -2.52
C GLN A 124 18.49 4.43 -3.08
N LEU A 125 17.28 3.99 -3.46
CA LEU A 125 17.08 2.70 -4.12
C LEU A 125 17.82 2.66 -5.46
N HIS A 126 17.73 3.73 -6.26
CA HIS A 126 18.44 3.84 -7.52
C HIS A 126 19.94 3.71 -7.34
N GLN A 127 20.52 4.45 -6.41
CA GLN A 127 21.96 4.37 -6.11
C GLN A 127 22.39 2.92 -5.77
N ARG A 128 21.61 2.19 -4.96
CA ARG A 128 21.92 0.81 -4.56
C ARG A 128 21.77 -0.20 -5.69
N GLU A 129 20.83 0.01 -6.59
CA GLU A 129 20.49 -0.97 -7.63
C GLU A 129 21.26 -0.74 -8.95
N VAL A 130 21.81 0.47 -9.17
CA VAL A 130 22.77 0.76 -10.24
C VAL A 130 24.00 -0.16 -10.12
N GLU A 131 24.54 -0.33 -8.91
CA GLU A 131 25.67 -1.23 -8.65
C GLU A 131 25.36 -2.70 -8.96
N ARG A 132 24.07 -3.06 -9.01
CA ARG A 132 23.57 -4.42 -9.28
C ARG A 132 23.12 -4.61 -10.74
N GLY A 133 23.33 -3.61 -11.60
CA GLY A 133 22.96 -3.64 -13.01
C GLY A 133 21.45 -3.61 -13.26
N ARG A 134 20.66 -3.13 -12.27
CA ARG A 134 19.19 -3.08 -12.34
C ARG A 134 18.69 -1.71 -11.87
N PRO A 135 18.80 -0.64 -12.65
CA PRO A 135 18.45 0.70 -12.18
C PRO A 135 16.95 0.82 -11.86
N LEU A 136 16.57 0.53 -10.62
CA LEU A 136 15.22 0.65 -10.07
C LEU A 136 15.14 1.89 -9.19
N GLY A 137 13.99 2.55 -9.11
CA GLY A 137 13.85 3.81 -8.35
C GLY A 137 13.98 5.06 -9.23
N SER A 138 14.35 6.19 -8.63
CA SER A 138 14.46 7.48 -9.34
C SER A 138 15.92 7.88 -9.54
N ASP A 139 16.31 8.04 -10.81
CA ASP A 139 17.59 8.65 -11.17
C ASP A 139 17.66 10.13 -10.73
N ALA A 140 18.81 10.77 -10.97
CA ALA A 140 19.04 12.16 -10.56
C ALA A 140 18.06 13.15 -11.21
N ASP A 141 17.75 12.98 -12.49
CA ASP A 141 16.87 13.89 -13.23
C ASP A 141 15.42 13.75 -12.74
N ARG A 142 14.95 12.52 -12.52
CA ARG A 142 13.64 12.24 -11.96
C ARG A 142 13.54 12.72 -10.51
N HIS A 143 14.58 12.55 -9.71
CA HIS A 143 14.66 13.07 -8.35
C HIS A 143 14.53 14.60 -8.33
N ALA A 144 15.35 15.31 -9.11
CA ALA A 144 15.29 16.77 -9.23
C ALA A 144 13.92 17.26 -9.74
N SER A 145 13.33 16.56 -10.70
CA SER A 145 12.00 16.89 -11.23
C SER A 145 10.90 16.81 -10.17
N VAL A 146 10.99 15.84 -9.25
CA VAL A 146 9.99 15.72 -8.16
C VAL A 146 10.24 16.75 -7.07
N LEU A 147 11.51 17.07 -6.76
CA LEU A 147 11.82 18.17 -5.84
C LEU A 147 11.24 19.50 -6.34
N ALA A 148 11.29 19.77 -7.66
CA ALA A 148 10.67 20.96 -8.22
C ALA A 148 9.13 21.01 -8.03
N LEU A 149 8.44 19.86 -8.01
CA LEU A 149 6.99 19.81 -7.73
C LEU A 149 6.67 20.20 -6.28
N ILE A 150 7.56 19.86 -5.35
CA ILE A 150 7.39 20.16 -3.92
C ILE A 150 7.43 21.67 -3.66
N GLU A 151 8.19 22.41 -4.48
CA GLU A 151 8.35 23.86 -4.36
C GLU A 151 7.20 24.66 -5.01
N LEU A 152 6.23 24.02 -5.66
CA LEU A 152 5.02 24.70 -6.16
C LEU A 152 4.22 25.29 -4.99
N ALA A 153 3.63 26.48 -5.19
CA ALA A 153 2.71 27.07 -4.22
C ALA A 153 1.44 26.22 -4.06
N ASP A 154 0.68 26.47 -3.00
CA ASP A 154 -0.46 25.62 -2.63
C ASP A 154 -1.60 25.61 -3.67
N ASP A 155 -1.75 26.72 -4.38
CA ASP A 155 -2.75 26.98 -5.41
C ASP A 155 -2.19 26.85 -6.83
N GLU A 156 -0.89 26.59 -6.97
CA GLU A 156 -0.24 26.40 -8.26
C GLU A 156 -0.42 24.97 -8.77
N GLN A 157 -0.68 24.88 -10.07
CA GLN A 157 -0.69 23.61 -10.80
C GLN A 157 0.58 23.48 -11.61
N LYS A 158 1.03 22.24 -11.82
CA LYS A 158 2.05 22.00 -12.83
C LYS A 158 1.50 22.43 -14.18
N ALA A 159 2.19 23.33 -14.88
CA ALA A 159 1.83 23.70 -16.24
C ALA A 159 1.71 22.43 -17.11
N ALA A 160 0.55 22.25 -17.75
CA ALA A 160 0.35 21.16 -18.68
C ALA A 160 1.42 21.26 -19.78
N GLY A 161 2.25 20.23 -19.90
CA GLY A 161 3.21 20.15 -20.99
C GLY A 161 2.46 20.12 -22.32
N ALA A 162 2.74 21.11 -23.17
CA ALA A 162 2.41 21.09 -24.59
C ALA A 162 3.19 19.98 -25.32
#